data_AF-A0A5N5SP62-F1
#
_entry.id   AF-A0A5N5SP62-F1
#
_cell.length_a   1.000
_cell.length_b   1.000
_cell.length_c   1.000
_cell.angle_alpha   90.00
_cell.angle_beta   90.00
_cell.angle_gamma   90.00
#
_symmetry.space_group_name_H-M   'P 1'
#
loop_
_entity.id
_entity.type
_entity.pdbx_description
1 polymer ?
#
loop_
_entity_poly.entity_id
_entity_poly.type
_entity_poly.pdbx_seq_one_letter_code
_entity_poly.pdbx_strand_id
1 'polypeptide(L)'
;MEDRRLLSRYGVWLIVGLCTPTEETPIPLLGRLLGALCHWFSATQYLPDDQQGATIERLKSDYLHSWLQEIVKNHFDVFVSCLLPHPVEYAKVGGHWDTLASKSDHVKEGFRRLFCLVPYDLVTQQVWEKVMPHWMEAIHNEVPEKDLVDLKITLSKLLDPEMSPLGFDSMQMYSFIAARFINTDETIQEQTLSWLQLLSSLSITIPIYQLLEMFQDGVKALLRKHVIVKKDDKGDLPTVEAVEENYSDGETNEPGDDGKKPYDNTLENQTPPEQTLTCFILMFDVFYKQLDVQEIEKHKGVVGPVSIPFLTLMKEMLRSPCLAPHTCSGDKYCTTCDLTITYFQLTMDILAYLLPLLAIQNNRVADMIPPEPDSSQMSKEDSSKDSVTEKMPEKKITDPSAGKDPKTDNIQVSVSMPQ
;
A
#
# COMPACT_ATOMS: atom_id res chain seq x y z
N MET A 1 21.22 15.34 -37.82
CA MET A 1 19.92 15.21 -37.14
C MET A 1 18.81 14.91 -38.14
N GLU A 2 18.73 15.65 -39.24
CA GLU A 2 17.74 15.41 -40.32
C GLU A 2 17.82 13.99 -40.93
N ASP A 3 19.03 13.47 -41.22
CA ASP A 3 19.18 12.12 -41.79
C ASP A 3 18.62 11.02 -40.88
N ARG A 4 18.85 11.10 -39.57
CA ARG A 4 18.35 10.12 -38.58
C ARG A 4 16.82 10.15 -38.50
N ARG A 5 16.21 11.33 -38.66
CA ARG A 5 14.75 11.51 -38.70
C ARG A 5 14.17 10.97 -40.00
N LEU A 6 14.82 11.19 -41.14
CA LEU A 6 14.41 10.61 -42.42
C LEU A 6 14.48 9.07 -42.40
N LEU A 7 15.59 8.51 -41.88
CA LEU A 7 15.76 7.07 -41.66
C LEU A 7 14.66 6.49 -40.77
N SER A 8 14.22 7.22 -39.74
CA SER A 8 13.09 6.79 -38.89
C SER A 8 11.80 6.63 -39.70
N ARG A 9 11.51 7.54 -40.64
CA ARG A 9 10.31 7.45 -41.50
C ARG A 9 10.35 6.21 -42.39
N TYR A 10 11.50 5.91 -42.99
CA TYR A 10 11.68 4.70 -43.80
C TYR A 10 11.59 3.44 -42.93
N GLY A 11 12.14 3.45 -41.71
CA GLY A 11 12.02 2.35 -40.77
C GLY A 11 10.57 2.02 -40.42
N VAL A 12 9.75 3.04 -40.11
CA VAL A 12 8.31 2.86 -39.87
C VAL A 12 7.62 2.30 -41.10
N TRP A 13 7.93 2.81 -42.29
CA TRP A 13 7.36 2.31 -43.54
C TRP A 13 7.70 0.83 -43.78
N LEU A 14 8.93 0.39 -43.49
CA LEU A 14 9.32 -1.02 -43.60
C LEU A 14 8.54 -1.90 -42.63
N ILE A 15 8.41 -1.46 -41.36
CA ILE A 15 7.70 -2.23 -40.33
C ILE A 15 6.22 -2.39 -40.71
N VAL A 16 5.56 -1.29 -41.04
CA VAL A 16 4.12 -1.30 -41.32
C VAL A 16 3.82 -1.93 -42.67
N GLY A 17 4.66 -1.70 -43.68
CA GLY A 17 4.42 -2.16 -45.06
C GLY A 17 4.91 -3.58 -45.36
N LEU A 18 5.94 -4.07 -44.67
CA LEU A 18 6.55 -5.38 -44.95
C LEU A 18 6.50 -6.35 -43.76
N CYS A 19 6.36 -5.85 -42.54
CA CYS A 19 6.38 -6.65 -41.32
C CYS A 19 5.02 -6.65 -40.61
N THR A 20 3.91 -6.76 -41.36
CA THR A 20 2.57 -6.88 -40.76
C THR A 20 2.45 -8.21 -40.02
N PRO A 21 2.16 -8.20 -38.70
CA PRO A 21 2.17 -9.39 -37.88
C PRO A 21 0.97 -10.28 -38.20
N THR A 22 1.25 -11.56 -38.43
CA THR A 22 0.27 -12.64 -38.56
C THR A 22 0.40 -13.60 -37.39
N GLU A 23 -0.60 -14.44 -37.12
CA GLU A 23 -0.56 -15.44 -36.04
C GLU A 23 0.66 -16.39 -36.15
N GLU A 24 1.16 -16.64 -37.35
CA GLU A 24 2.31 -17.52 -37.61
C GLU A 24 3.67 -16.80 -37.52
N THR A 25 3.69 -15.51 -37.17
CA THR A 25 4.94 -14.73 -37.16
C THR A 25 5.89 -15.26 -36.08
N PRO A 26 7.17 -15.54 -36.40
CA PRO A 26 8.11 -16.05 -35.42
C PRO A 26 8.28 -15.10 -34.23
N ILE A 27 8.00 -15.62 -33.03
CA ILE A 27 8.05 -14.86 -31.76
C ILE A 27 9.38 -14.10 -31.57
N PRO A 28 10.57 -14.69 -31.80
CA PRO A 28 11.84 -13.98 -31.60
C PRO A 28 12.08 -12.84 -32.60
N LEU A 29 11.47 -12.89 -33.78
CA LEU A 29 11.53 -11.79 -34.74
C LEU A 29 10.59 -10.67 -34.30
N LEU A 30 9.37 -11.02 -33.90
CA LEU A 30 8.37 -10.07 -33.41
C LEU A 30 8.89 -9.31 -32.18
N GLY A 31 9.46 -10.01 -31.21
CA GLY A 31 10.03 -9.38 -30.01
C GLY A 31 11.22 -8.47 -30.30
N ARG A 32 12.07 -8.79 -31.29
CA ARG A 32 13.14 -7.88 -31.75
C ARG A 32 12.58 -6.59 -32.33
N LEU A 33 11.54 -6.69 -33.16
CA LEU A 33 10.87 -5.53 -33.74
C LEU A 33 10.20 -4.68 -32.66
N LEU A 34 9.49 -5.30 -31.72
CA LEU A 34 8.87 -4.62 -30.58
C LEU A 34 9.90 -3.93 -29.69
N GLY A 35 11.00 -4.61 -29.33
CA GLY A 35 12.08 -4.01 -28.56
C GLY A 35 12.70 -2.78 -29.24
N ALA A 36 12.93 -2.88 -30.56
CA ALA A 36 13.43 -1.77 -31.36
C ALA A 36 12.43 -0.61 -31.42
N LEU A 37 11.14 -0.90 -31.58
CA LEU A 37 10.08 0.11 -31.57
C LEU A 37 9.97 0.81 -30.21
N CYS A 38 9.91 0.07 -29.11
CA CYS A 38 9.85 0.67 -27.76
C CYS A 38 11.05 1.58 -27.50
N HIS A 39 12.25 1.17 -27.93
CA HIS A 39 13.42 2.03 -27.87
C HIS A 39 13.27 3.29 -28.73
N TRP A 40 12.72 3.16 -29.95
CA TRP A 40 12.48 4.30 -30.84
C TRP A 40 11.43 5.27 -30.30
N PHE A 41 10.35 4.78 -29.67
CA PHE A 41 9.36 5.63 -28.98
C PHE A 41 10.02 6.44 -27.86
N SER A 42 10.83 5.80 -27.00
CA SER A 42 11.60 6.48 -25.95
C SER A 42 12.53 7.56 -26.54
N ALA A 43 13.33 7.20 -27.55
CA ALA A 43 14.30 8.11 -28.17
C ALA A 43 13.66 9.32 -28.89
N THR A 44 12.37 9.26 -29.22
CA THR A 44 11.65 10.31 -29.95
C THR A 44 10.62 11.06 -29.11
N GLN A 45 10.46 10.71 -27.82
CA GLN A 45 9.42 11.28 -26.95
C GLN A 45 9.56 12.80 -26.72
N TYR A 46 10.79 13.31 -26.67
CA TYR A 46 11.08 14.73 -26.38
C TYR A 46 11.58 15.50 -27.61
N LEU A 47 11.07 15.15 -28.79
CA LEU A 47 11.40 15.91 -30.00
C LEU A 47 10.82 17.33 -29.90
N PRO A 48 11.53 18.36 -30.42
CA PRO A 48 11.00 19.71 -30.48
C PRO A 48 9.72 19.76 -31.33
N ASP A 49 8.82 20.68 -30.99
CA ASP A 49 7.55 20.94 -31.71
C ASP A 49 7.80 21.70 -33.02
N ASP A 50 8.62 21.10 -33.87
CA ASP A 50 8.88 21.51 -35.24
C ASP A 50 8.09 20.61 -36.21
N GLN A 51 8.04 21.00 -37.49
CA GLN A 51 7.32 20.24 -38.51
C GLN A 51 7.77 18.76 -38.61
N GLN A 52 9.04 18.47 -38.28
CA GLN A 52 9.61 17.13 -38.34
C GLN A 52 9.21 16.29 -37.11
N GLY A 53 9.19 16.90 -35.92
CA GLY A 53 8.67 16.29 -34.69
C GLY A 53 7.19 15.94 -34.84
N ALA A 54 6.38 16.88 -35.35
CA ALA A 54 4.97 16.63 -35.65
C ALA A 54 4.76 15.50 -36.67
N THR A 55 5.67 15.35 -37.65
CA THR A 55 5.61 14.25 -38.62
C THR A 55 5.90 12.91 -37.96
N ILE A 56 6.85 12.85 -37.03
CA ILE A 56 7.18 11.62 -36.29
C ILE A 56 6.03 11.24 -35.36
N GLU A 57 5.38 12.20 -34.69
CA GLU A 57 4.21 11.93 -33.86
C GLU A 57 3.00 11.43 -34.68
N ARG A 58 2.82 11.93 -35.90
CA ARG A 58 1.83 11.36 -36.84
C ARG A 58 2.17 9.93 -37.22
N LEU A 59 3.45 9.58 -37.42
CA LEU A 59 3.83 8.19 -37.71
C LEU A 59 3.45 7.23 -36.58
N LYS A 60 3.61 7.67 -35.33
CA LYS A 60 3.21 6.89 -34.15
C LYS A 60 1.70 6.67 -34.13
N SER A 61 0.94 7.74 -34.29
CA SER A 61 -0.52 7.73 -34.14
C SER A 61 -1.23 7.09 -35.35
N ASP A 62 -0.83 7.45 -36.57
CA ASP A 62 -1.57 7.07 -37.79
C ASP A 62 -1.21 5.66 -38.28
N TYR A 63 0.03 5.21 -38.05
CA TYR A 63 0.54 3.96 -38.63
C TYR A 63 0.96 2.93 -37.58
N LEU A 64 1.80 3.31 -36.61
CA LEU A 64 2.31 2.34 -35.64
C LEU A 64 1.27 1.94 -34.60
N HIS A 65 0.33 2.82 -34.25
CA HIS A 65 -0.72 2.50 -33.29
C HIS A 65 -1.55 1.28 -33.75
N SER A 66 -2.03 1.28 -35.00
CA SER A 66 -2.81 0.14 -35.54
C SER A 66 -1.98 -1.15 -35.59
N TRP A 67 -0.71 -1.05 -36.02
CA TRP A 67 0.22 -2.18 -36.05
C TRP A 67 0.46 -2.77 -34.65
N LEU A 68 0.64 -1.94 -33.63
CA LEU A 68 0.82 -2.38 -32.24
C LEU A 68 -0.46 -2.98 -31.67
N GLN A 69 -1.62 -2.42 -31.98
CA GLN A 69 -2.92 -2.97 -31.55
C GLN A 69 -3.16 -4.38 -32.13
N GLU A 70 -2.77 -4.63 -33.38
CA GLU A 70 -2.84 -5.99 -33.96
C GLU A 70 -1.95 -6.99 -33.21
N ILE A 71 -0.78 -6.56 -32.74
CA ILE A 71 0.10 -7.41 -31.91
C ILE A 71 -0.51 -7.66 -30.54
N VAL A 72 -1.01 -6.62 -29.88
CA VAL A 72 -1.68 -6.76 -28.58
C VAL A 72 -2.82 -7.77 -28.69
N LYS A 73 -3.55 -7.79 -29.81
CA LYS A 73 -4.64 -8.73 -30.07
C LYS A 73 -4.16 -10.16 -30.35
N ASN A 74 -3.15 -10.34 -31.21
CA ASN A 74 -2.78 -11.66 -31.74
C ASN A 74 -1.62 -12.31 -30.97
N HIS A 75 -0.77 -11.52 -30.32
CA HIS A 75 0.49 -11.92 -29.69
C HIS A 75 0.70 -11.22 -28.33
N PHE A 76 -0.36 -11.20 -27.50
CA PHE A 76 -0.39 -10.46 -26.24
C PHE A 76 0.78 -10.78 -25.31
N ASP A 77 1.13 -12.05 -25.12
CA ASP A 77 2.19 -12.44 -24.20
C ASP A 77 3.58 -12.01 -24.69
N VAL A 78 3.79 -11.96 -26.01
CA VAL A 78 5.03 -11.42 -26.59
C VAL A 78 5.13 -9.92 -26.30
N PHE A 79 4.04 -9.19 -26.53
CA PHE A 79 3.97 -7.76 -26.22
C PHE A 79 4.28 -7.48 -24.74
N VAL A 80 3.61 -8.19 -23.83
CA VAL A 80 3.84 -8.07 -22.38
C VAL A 80 5.29 -8.42 -22.02
N SER A 81 5.84 -9.50 -22.57
CA SER A 81 7.22 -9.93 -22.28
C SER A 81 8.28 -8.88 -22.67
N CYS A 82 8.02 -8.06 -23.69
CA CYS A 82 8.89 -6.97 -24.12
C CYS A 82 8.83 -5.75 -23.18
N LEU A 83 7.77 -5.61 -22.38
CA LEU A 83 7.57 -4.49 -21.45
C LEU A 83 8.01 -4.81 -20.01
N LEU A 84 8.47 -6.03 -19.75
CA LEU A 84 9.00 -6.42 -18.45
C LEU A 84 10.33 -5.69 -18.15
N PRO A 85 10.70 -5.53 -16.86
CA PRO A 85 11.99 -4.94 -16.47
C PRO A 85 13.17 -5.69 -17.06
N HIS A 86 13.05 -7.01 -17.13
CA HIS A 86 14.02 -7.94 -17.71
C HIS A 86 13.37 -8.67 -18.86
N PRO A 87 13.28 -8.04 -20.06
CA PRO A 87 12.70 -8.69 -21.20
C PRO A 87 13.59 -9.84 -21.67
N VAL A 88 12.99 -10.76 -22.42
CA VAL A 88 13.68 -11.85 -23.12
C VAL A 88 14.85 -11.34 -23.97
N GLU A 89 15.92 -12.15 -24.09
CA GLU A 89 17.19 -11.71 -24.68
C GLU A 89 17.06 -11.12 -26.08
N TYR A 90 16.22 -11.71 -26.93
CA TYR A 90 15.99 -11.19 -28.28
C TYR A 90 15.26 -9.83 -28.29
N ALA A 91 14.52 -9.46 -27.24
CA ALA A 91 13.83 -8.17 -27.14
C ALA A 91 14.72 -7.05 -26.57
N LYS A 92 15.91 -7.37 -26.07
CA LYS A 92 16.91 -6.39 -25.58
C LYS A 92 17.60 -5.69 -26.74
N VAL A 93 16.88 -4.79 -27.39
CA VAL A 93 17.38 -4.05 -28.56
C VAL A 93 17.65 -2.59 -28.18
N GLY A 94 18.89 -2.15 -28.41
CA GLY A 94 19.28 -0.75 -28.41
C GLY A 94 19.30 -0.06 -27.05
N GLY A 95 19.98 1.08 -27.00
CA GLY A 95 20.02 1.96 -25.84
C GLY A 95 20.89 1.37 -24.73
N HIS A 96 20.30 1.19 -23.55
CA HIS A 96 21.02 0.85 -22.34
C HIS A 96 21.46 -0.63 -22.28
N TRP A 97 20.89 -1.50 -23.14
CA TRP A 97 21.28 -2.90 -23.27
C TRP A 97 22.69 -3.10 -23.87
N ASP A 98 23.12 -2.15 -24.69
CA ASP A 98 24.42 -2.20 -25.40
C ASP A 98 25.53 -1.45 -24.62
N THR A 99 25.20 -0.92 -23.45
CA THR A 99 26.11 -0.10 -22.63
C THR A 99 26.36 -0.75 -21.27
N LEU A 100 27.52 -0.50 -20.68
CA LEU A 100 27.83 -0.88 -19.30
C LEU A 100 27.07 0.04 -18.32
N ALA A 101 25.76 -0.13 -18.24
CA ALA A 101 24.88 0.62 -17.35
C ALA A 101 24.73 -0.10 -16.00
N SER A 102 24.41 0.64 -14.94
CA SER A 102 24.08 0.03 -13.64
C SER A 102 22.69 -0.62 -13.69
N LYS A 103 22.40 -1.59 -12.82
CA LYS A 103 21.05 -2.19 -12.72
C LYS A 103 19.97 -1.12 -12.48
N SER A 104 20.27 -0.14 -11.65
CA SER A 104 19.42 1.04 -11.42
C SER A 104 19.10 1.80 -12.70
N ASP A 105 20.11 2.02 -13.57
CA ASP A 105 19.89 2.67 -14.86
C ASP A 105 19.08 1.81 -15.84
N HIS A 106 19.26 0.47 -15.80
CA HIS A 106 18.42 -0.46 -16.57
C HIS A 106 16.95 -0.33 -16.18
N VAL A 107 16.65 -0.36 -14.87
CA VAL A 107 15.28 -0.19 -14.36
C VAL A 107 14.73 1.19 -14.74
N LYS A 108 15.50 2.27 -14.56
CA LYS A 108 15.06 3.64 -14.90
C LYS A 108 14.73 3.79 -16.39
N GLU A 109 15.61 3.32 -17.28
CA GLU A 109 15.39 3.44 -18.73
C GLU A 109 14.29 2.51 -19.23
N GLY A 110 14.23 1.27 -18.73
CA GLY A 110 13.15 0.36 -19.06
C GLY A 110 11.78 0.89 -18.58
N PHE A 111 11.71 1.49 -17.39
CA PHE A 111 10.48 2.09 -16.89
C PHE A 111 10.06 3.27 -17.78
N ARG A 112 10.97 4.14 -18.22
CA ARG A 112 10.67 5.20 -19.22
C ARG A 112 10.09 4.65 -20.52
N ARG A 113 10.56 3.49 -20.99
CA ARG A 113 9.99 2.83 -22.18
C ARG A 113 8.55 2.38 -21.98
N LEU A 114 8.15 1.96 -20.78
CA LEU A 114 6.74 1.69 -20.48
C LEU A 114 5.92 2.99 -20.58
N PHE A 115 6.43 4.09 -20.03
CA PHE A 115 5.74 5.40 -20.03
C PHE A 115 5.53 5.97 -21.42
N CYS A 116 6.47 5.79 -22.33
CA CYS A 116 6.35 6.37 -23.67
C CYS A 116 5.20 5.72 -24.48
N LEU A 117 4.66 4.59 -24.05
CA LEU A 117 3.52 3.91 -24.68
C LEU A 117 2.17 4.36 -24.10
N VAL A 118 2.15 4.99 -22.93
CA VAL A 118 0.92 5.43 -22.24
C VAL A 118 0.07 6.39 -23.08
N PRO A 119 0.63 7.42 -23.76
CA PRO A 119 -0.16 8.36 -24.57
C PRO A 119 -0.87 7.73 -25.79
N TYR A 120 -0.56 6.46 -26.10
CA TYR A 120 -1.10 5.75 -27.27
C TYR A 120 -2.08 4.64 -26.87
N ASP A 121 -2.57 4.61 -25.63
CA ASP A 121 -3.54 3.65 -25.10
C ASP A 121 -3.12 2.17 -25.28
N LEU A 122 -1.81 1.92 -25.26
CA LEU A 122 -1.25 0.56 -25.39
C LEU A 122 -1.11 -0.14 -24.04
N VAL A 123 -0.94 0.63 -22.96
CA VAL A 123 -0.84 0.12 -21.60
C VAL A 123 -2.26 0.02 -21.02
N THR A 124 -2.99 -1.01 -21.43
CA THR A 124 -4.35 -1.30 -20.92
C THR A 124 -4.29 -1.87 -19.51
N GLN A 125 -5.44 -1.97 -18.81
CA GLN A 125 -5.52 -2.60 -17.49
C GLN A 125 -4.95 -4.03 -17.48
N GLN A 126 -5.19 -4.83 -18.53
CA GLN A 126 -4.67 -6.19 -18.63
C GLN A 126 -3.14 -6.23 -18.76
N VAL A 127 -2.56 -5.29 -19.52
CA VAL A 127 -1.10 -5.16 -19.62
C VAL A 127 -0.53 -4.70 -18.28
N TRP A 128 -1.18 -3.73 -17.64
CA TRP A 128 -0.79 -3.18 -16.36
C TRP A 128 -0.73 -4.25 -15.25
N GLU A 129 -1.79 -5.05 -15.11
CA GLU A 129 -1.87 -6.12 -14.12
C GLU A 129 -0.78 -7.18 -14.29
N LYS A 130 -0.35 -7.47 -15.53
CA LYS A 130 0.75 -8.41 -15.79
C LYS A 130 2.12 -7.77 -15.57
N VAL A 131 2.33 -6.52 -15.99
CA VAL A 131 3.65 -5.90 -16.07
C VAL A 131 4.06 -5.25 -14.74
N MET A 132 3.13 -4.58 -14.05
CA MET A 132 3.45 -3.77 -12.87
C MET A 132 4.00 -4.56 -11.67
N PRO A 133 3.54 -5.79 -11.35
CA PRO A 133 4.14 -6.61 -10.29
C PRO A 133 5.64 -6.84 -10.49
N HIS A 134 6.07 -7.09 -11.74
CA HIS A 134 7.48 -7.27 -12.05
C HIS A 134 8.28 -5.97 -11.91
N TRP A 135 7.69 -4.83 -12.27
CA TRP A 135 8.32 -3.52 -12.06
C TRP A 135 8.48 -3.19 -10.58
N MET A 136 7.46 -3.42 -9.76
CA MET A 136 7.57 -3.21 -8.31
C MET A 136 8.68 -4.06 -7.71
N GLU A 137 8.79 -5.33 -8.11
CA GLU A 137 9.85 -6.23 -7.65
C GLU A 137 11.25 -5.79 -8.09
N ALA A 138 11.41 -5.40 -9.36
CA ALA A 138 12.70 -4.93 -9.87
C ALA A 138 13.11 -3.61 -9.21
N ILE A 139 12.17 -2.67 -9.00
CA ILE A 139 12.45 -1.42 -8.31
C ILE A 139 12.86 -1.69 -6.86
N HIS A 140 12.17 -2.59 -6.16
CA HIS A 140 12.48 -2.93 -4.77
C HIS A 140 13.86 -3.57 -4.60
N ASN A 141 14.23 -4.51 -5.49
CA ASN A 141 15.46 -5.30 -5.32
C ASN A 141 16.71 -4.70 -5.99
N GLU A 142 16.54 -3.91 -7.04
CA GLU A 142 17.66 -3.51 -7.92
C GLU A 142 18.00 -2.04 -7.88
N VAL A 143 17.09 -1.19 -7.35
CA VAL A 143 17.30 0.25 -7.26
C VAL A 143 17.64 0.61 -5.81
N PRO A 144 18.88 1.05 -5.53
CA PRO A 144 19.27 1.50 -4.19
C PRO A 144 18.46 2.72 -3.74
N GLU A 145 18.27 2.91 -2.44
CA GLU A 145 17.48 4.02 -1.88
C GLU A 145 17.89 5.41 -2.40
N LYS A 146 19.20 5.64 -2.55
CA LYS A 146 19.75 6.89 -3.10
C LYS A 146 19.25 7.22 -4.52
N ASP A 147 18.92 6.20 -5.29
CA ASP A 147 18.51 6.31 -6.69
C ASP A 147 16.99 6.29 -6.86
N LEU A 148 16.23 5.86 -5.84
CA LEU A 148 14.76 5.84 -5.86
C LEU A 148 14.15 7.25 -5.98
N VAL A 149 14.87 8.27 -5.51
CA VAL A 149 14.44 9.68 -5.63
C VAL A 149 14.22 10.07 -7.09
N ASP A 150 15.00 9.52 -8.03
CA ASP A 150 14.86 9.79 -9.46
C ASP A 150 13.58 9.16 -10.04
N LEU A 151 13.12 8.05 -9.47
CA LEU A 151 11.89 7.37 -9.85
C LEU A 151 10.65 7.98 -9.19
N LYS A 152 10.81 8.65 -8.03
CA LYS A 152 9.71 9.22 -7.25
C LYS A 152 8.75 10.03 -8.10
N ILE A 153 9.23 11.04 -8.83
CA ILE A 153 8.35 11.92 -9.62
C ILE A 153 7.55 11.13 -10.67
N THR A 154 8.22 10.19 -11.32
CA THR A 154 7.64 9.37 -12.38
C THR A 154 6.59 8.41 -11.83
N LEU A 155 6.89 7.72 -10.73
CA LEU A 155 5.97 6.84 -10.02
C LEU A 155 4.78 7.60 -9.43
N SER A 156 5.03 8.74 -8.78
CA SER A 156 3.97 9.59 -8.23
C SER A 156 2.97 10.02 -9.29
N LYS A 157 3.43 10.43 -10.48
CA LYS A 157 2.54 10.83 -11.58
C LYS A 157 1.74 9.67 -12.14
N LEU A 158 2.31 8.47 -12.16
CA LEU A 158 1.66 7.31 -12.77
C LEU A 158 0.64 6.66 -11.86
N LEU A 159 1.01 6.51 -10.58
CA LEU A 159 0.18 5.92 -9.55
C LEU A 159 -0.76 6.95 -8.90
N ASP A 160 -0.80 8.19 -9.42
CA ASP A 160 -1.70 9.23 -8.94
C ASP A 160 -3.17 8.78 -9.15
N PRO A 161 -3.97 8.66 -8.09
CA PRO A 161 -5.35 8.19 -8.21
C PRO A 161 -6.28 9.07 -9.04
N GLU A 162 -5.94 10.36 -9.24
CA GLU A 162 -6.79 11.35 -9.90
C GLU A 162 -6.22 11.83 -11.24
N MET A 163 -4.89 11.95 -11.33
CA MET A 163 -4.19 12.59 -12.45
C MET A 163 -3.35 11.60 -13.27
N SER A 164 -3.50 10.29 -13.06
CA SER A 164 -2.75 9.30 -13.81
C SER A 164 -3.00 9.41 -15.32
N PRO A 165 -1.93 9.42 -16.14
CA PRO A 165 -2.07 9.43 -17.60
C PRO A 165 -2.68 8.13 -18.17
N LEU A 166 -2.79 7.07 -17.36
CA LEU A 166 -3.40 5.80 -17.75
C LEU A 166 -4.94 5.86 -17.81
N GLY A 167 -5.56 6.85 -17.16
CA GLY A 167 -7.02 6.97 -17.10
C GLY A 167 -7.71 5.86 -16.30
N PHE A 168 -6.97 5.10 -15.49
CA PHE A 168 -7.53 4.10 -14.58
C PHE A 168 -8.14 4.79 -13.36
N ASP A 169 -9.22 4.22 -12.84
CA ASP A 169 -9.69 4.60 -11.52
C ASP A 169 -8.74 4.06 -10.43
N SER A 170 -8.94 4.52 -9.19
CA SER A 170 -8.13 4.09 -8.04
C SER A 170 -8.16 2.57 -7.83
N MET A 171 -9.31 1.93 -8.07
CA MET A 171 -9.48 0.49 -7.87
C MET A 171 -8.64 -0.30 -8.89
N GLN A 172 -8.73 0.08 -10.16
CA GLN A 172 -8.01 -0.49 -11.27
C GLN A 172 -6.50 -0.29 -11.12
N MET A 173 -6.05 0.89 -10.67
CA MET A 173 -4.63 1.21 -10.52
C MET A 173 -3.90 0.23 -9.59
N TYR A 174 -4.50 -0.07 -8.44
CA TYR A 174 -3.92 -0.94 -7.41
C TYR A 174 -4.49 -2.37 -7.41
N SER A 175 -5.27 -2.74 -8.44
CA SER A 175 -5.84 -4.09 -8.59
C SER A 175 -4.79 -5.20 -8.51
N PHE A 176 -3.61 -4.99 -9.11
CA PHE A 176 -2.49 -5.93 -9.10
C PHE A 176 -1.92 -6.17 -7.68
N ILE A 177 -2.06 -5.19 -6.77
CA ILE A 177 -1.71 -5.33 -5.36
C ILE A 177 -2.84 -6.04 -4.63
N ALA A 178 -4.09 -5.61 -4.83
CA ALA A 178 -5.26 -6.17 -4.16
C ALA A 178 -5.41 -7.68 -4.42
N ALA A 179 -5.20 -8.11 -5.66
CA ALA A 179 -5.22 -9.52 -6.04
C ALA A 179 -4.23 -10.39 -5.24
N ARG A 180 -3.12 -9.79 -4.77
CA ARG A 180 -2.07 -10.49 -4.03
C ARG A 180 -2.34 -10.60 -2.52
N PHE A 181 -3.44 -10.04 -2.01
CA PHE A 181 -3.93 -10.27 -0.65
C PHE A 181 -5.06 -11.29 -0.57
N ILE A 182 -5.70 -11.62 -1.69
CA ILE A 182 -6.86 -12.51 -1.72
C ILE A 182 -6.40 -13.98 -1.76
N ASN A 183 -6.64 -14.71 -0.67
CA ASN A 183 -6.33 -16.15 -0.53
C ASN A 183 -4.86 -16.49 -0.83
N THR A 184 -3.93 -15.58 -0.50
CA THR A 184 -2.50 -15.76 -0.73
C THR A 184 -1.74 -16.15 0.53
N ASP A 185 -0.51 -16.62 0.32
CA ASP A 185 0.40 -17.01 1.38
C ASP A 185 1.12 -15.82 2.03
N GLU A 186 1.63 -16.03 3.24
CA GLU A 186 2.41 -15.10 4.05
C GLU A 186 3.55 -14.48 3.25
N THR A 187 4.27 -15.29 2.47
CA THR A 187 5.42 -14.85 1.66
C THR A 187 5.01 -13.89 0.54
N ILE A 188 3.87 -14.16 -0.10
CA ILE A 188 3.31 -13.32 -1.17
C ILE A 188 2.83 -12.00 -0.57
N GLN A 189 2.16 -12.04 0.59
CA GLN A 189 1.72 -10.84 1.29
C GLN A 189 2.90 -10.01 1.78
N GLU A 190 3.92 -10.61 2.39
CA GLU A 190 5.14 -9.93 2.84
C GLU A 190 5.85 -9.20 1.69
N GLN A 191 6.02 -9.87 0.55
CA GLN A 191 6.56 -9.25 -0.67
C GLN A 191 5.70 -8.08 -1.14
N THR A 192 4.38 -8.25 -1.14
CA THR A 192 3.45 -7.18 -1.57
C THR A 192 3.48 -6.00 -0.59
N LEU A 193 3.64 -6.26 0.70
CA LEU A 193 3.77 -5.25 1.74
C LEU A 193 5.09 -4.48 1.62
N SER A 194 6.20 -5.13 1.22
CA SER A 194 7.47 -4.43 0.97
C SER A 194 7.35 -3.44 -0.20
N TRP A 195 6.56 -3.77 -1.23
CA TRP A 195 6.23 -2.84 -2.32
C TRP A 195 5.43 -1.64 -1.81
N LEU A 196 4.41 -1.87 -0.99
CA LEU A 196 3.60 -0.80 -0.38
C LEU A 196 4.43 0.09 0.55
N GLN A 197 5.36 -0.50 1.29
CA GLN A 197 6.29 0.22 2.15
C GLN A 197 7.22 1.11 1.33
N LEU A 198 7.76 0.60 0.22
CA LEU A 198 8.56 1.38 -0.74
C LEU A 198 7.77 2.55 -1.32
N LEU A 199 6.52 2.34 -1.75
CA LEU A 199 5.68 3.43 -2.25
C LEU A 199 5.41 4.49 -1.17
N SER A 200 5.14 4.04 0.06
CA SER A 200 4.86 4.92 1.20
C SER A 200 6.09 5.72 1.64
N SER A 201 7.28 5.12 1.61
CA SER A 201 8.54 5.81 1.92
C SER A 201 8.87 6.88 0.90
N LEU A 202 8.48 6.68 -0.37
CA LEU A 202 8.55 7.69 -1.43
C LEU A 202 7.48 8.77 -1.34
N SER A 203 6.58 8.70 -0.35
CA SER A 203 5.43 9.61 -0.20
C SER A 203 4.45 9.54 -1.37
N ILE A 204 4.27 8.35 -1.95
CA ILE A 204 3.22 8.09 -2.94
C ILE A 204 1.93 7.78 -2.19
N THR A 205 0.89 8.54 -2.49
CA THR A 205 -0.43 8.41 -1.85
C THR A 205 -1.14 7.17 -2.37
N ILE A 206 -1.52 6.27 -1.46
CA ILE A 206 -2.35 5.10 -1.76
C ILE A 206 -3.70 5.30 -1.07
N PRO A 207 -4.84 5.30 -1.79
CA PRO A 207 -6.14 5.57 -1.20
C PRO A 207 -6.40 4.75 0.07
N ILE A 208 -6.55 5.43 1.21
CA ILE A 208 -6.50 4.78 2.54
C ILE A 208 -7.57 3.69 2.73
N TYR A 209 -8.76 3.88 2.14
CA TYR A 209 -9.84 2.90 2.21
C TYR A 209 -9.54 1.64 1.42
N GLN A 210 -8.91 1.79 0.25
CA GLN A 210 -8.48 0.66 -0.56
C GLN A 210 -7.34 -0.11 0.13
N LEU A 211 -6.43 0.62 0.77
CA LEU A 211 -5.38 0.02 1.59
C LEU A 211 -5.95 -0.83 2.72
N LEU A 212 -6.93 -0.29 3.45
CA LEU A 212 -7.61 -1.01 4.53
C LEU A 212 -8.39 -2.22 4.03
N GLU A 213 -9.04 -2.13 2.87
CA GLU A 213 -9.73 -3.26 2.23
C GLU A 213 -8.75 -4.39 1.86
N MET A 214 -7.63 -4.05 1.21
CA MET A 214 -6.57 -5.01 0.90
C MET A 214 -6.03 -5.69 2.16
N PHE A 215 -5.82 -4.94 3.25
CA PHE A 215 -5.35 -5.50 4.51
C PHE A 215 -6.38 -6.39 5.20
N GLN A 216 -7.67 -6.05 5.13
CA GLN A 216 -8.73 -6.91 5.64
C GLN A 216 -8.75 -8.25 4.93
N ASP A 217 -8.59 -8.26 3.60
CA ASP A 217 -8.53 -9.49 2.83
C ASP A 217 -7.27 -10.31 3.13
N GLY A 218 -6.13 -9.63 3.28
CA GLY A 218 -4.88 -10.24 3.73
C GLY A 218 -5.01 -10.94 5.08
N VAL A 219 -5.53 -10.24 6.10
CA VAL A 219 -5.76 -10.80 7.44
C VAL A 219 -6.73 -11.98 7.39
N LYS A 220 -7.82 -11.90 6.63
CA LYS A 220 -8.76 -13.03 6.46
C LYS A 220 -8.07 -14.25 5.85
N ALA A 221 -7.22 -14.06 4.83
CA ALA A 221 -6.46 -15.15 4.21
C ALA A 221 -5.52 -15.84 5.21
N LEU A 222 -4.78 -15.06 6.00
CA LEU A 222 -3.87 -15.56 7.03
C LEU A 222 -4.61 -16.29 8.17
N LEU A 223 -5.76 -15.77 8.61
CA LEU A 223 -6.58 -16.42 9.64
C LEU A 223 -7.20 -17.73 9.17
N ARG A 224 -7.65 -17.82 7.91
CA ARG A 224 -8.26 -19.05 7.36
C ARG A 224 -7.31 -20.24 7.40
N LYS A 225 -6.04 -20.03 7.05
CA LYS A 225 -5.02 -21.08 7.12
C LYS A 225 -4.90 -21.69 8.52
N HIS A 226 -4.86 -20.84 9.54
CA HIS A 226 -4.78 -21.29 10.93
C HIS A 226 -6.03 -22.05 11.40
N VAL A 227 -7.20 -21.81 10.82
CA VAL A 227 -8.44 -22.55 11.15
C VAL A 227 -8.46 -23.93 10.51
N ILE A 228 -7.95 -24.07 9.27
CA ILE A 228 -7.86 -25.36 8.57
C ILE A 228 -6.88 -26.29 9.31
N VAL A 229 -5.72 -25.78 9.74
CA VAL A 229 -4.72 -26.55 10.51
C VAL A 229 -5.27 -27.09 11.85
N LYS A 230 -6.29 -26.45 12.44
CA LYS A 230 -6.90 -26.91 13.70
C LYS A 230 -7.98 -28.00 13.53
N LYS A 231 -8.36 -28.35 12.29
CA LYS A 231 -9.48 -29.28 12.04
C LYS A 231 -9.08 -30.75 11.86
N ASP A 232 -7.79 -31.08 11.80
CA ASP A 232 -7.32 -32.46 11.59
C ASP A 232 -7.07 -33.27 12.89
N ASP A 233 -7.64 -32.85 14.02
CA ASP A 233 -7.70 -33.65 15.25
C ASP A 233 -9.16 -34.00 15.60
N LYS A 234 -9.72 -34.93 14.80
CA LYS A 234 -10.79 -35.92 15.07
C LYS A 234 -11.69 -36.10 13.85
N GLY A 235 -11.67 -37.32 13.31
CA GLY A 235 -12.26 -37.71 12.04
C GLY A 235 -13.78 -37.60 11.93
N ASP A 236 -14.25 -37.41 10.71
CA ASP A 236 -14.92 -38.44 9.91
C ASP A 236 -15.05 -37.95 8.46
N LEU A 237 -15.00 -38.89 7.51
CA LEU A 237 -15.17 -38.68 6.07
C LEU A 237 -16.59 -38.15 5.75
N PRO A 238 -16.81 -37.43 4.64
CA PRO A 238 -17.03 -38.14 3.38
C PRO A 238 -16.40 -37.50 2.12
N THR A 239 -16.04 -38.41 1.23
CA THR A 239 -15.58 -38.27 -0.15
C THR A 239 -16.48 -37.39 -1.02
N VAL A 240 -15.89 -36.47 -1.79
CA VAL A 240 -16.38 -36.13 -3.14
C VAL A 240 -15.17 -35.79 -4.04
N GLU A 241 -15.18 -36.39 -5.22
CA GLU A 241 -14.13 -36.47 -6.23
C GLU A 241 -13.72 -35.11 -6.82
N ALA A 242 -12.42 -34.95 -7.10
CA ALA A 242 -11.89 -33.89 -7.94
C ALA A 242 -11.04 -34.49 -9.06
N VAL A 243 -11.32 -34.00 -10.26
CA VAL A 243 -10.84 -34.44 -11.57
C VAL A 243 -9.33 -34.21 -11.70
N GLU A 244 -8.61 -35.25 -12.13
CA GLU A 244 -7.19 -35.17 -12.51
C GLU A 244 -7.03 -34.45 -13.86
N GLU A 245 -6.30 -33.33 -13.88
CA GLU A 245 -5.65 -32.82 -15.09
C GLU A 245 -4.17 -33.22 -15.06
N ASN A 246 -3.84 -34.17 -15.94
CA ASN A 246 -2.48 -34.66 -16.19
C ASN A 246 -1.65 -33.62 -16.93
N TYR A 247 -0.48 -33.26 -16.39
CA TYR A 247 0.67 -32.88 -17.20
C TYR A 247 1.81 -33.86 -16.92
N SER A 248 2.07 -34.68 -17.94
CA SER A 248 3.22 -35.55 -18.08
C SER A 248 4.49 -34.73 -18.30
N ASP A 249 5.58 -35.07 -17.60
CA ASP A 249 6.88 -35.00 -18.26
C ASP A 249 7.91 -36.00 -17.71
N GLY A 250 8.54 -36.72 -18.67
CA GLY A 250 9.97 -37.00 -18.71
C GLY A 250 10.60 -37.96 -17.70
N GLU A 251 10.63 -39.24 -18.04
CA GLU A 251 11.57 -40.24 -17.50
C GLU A 251 13.04 -39.85 -17.75
N THR A 252 13.91 -40.09 -16.76
CA THR A 252 15.24 -40.68 -17.00
C THR A 252 15.58 -41.69 -15.90
N ASN A 253 15.90 -42.92 -16.32
CA ASN A 253 16.33 -44.05 -15.49
C ASN A 253 17.86 -44.03 -15.31
N GLU A 254 18.37 -44.36 -14.11
CA GLU A 254 19.30 -45.48 -13.82
C GLU A 254 19.84 -45.49 -12.36
N PRO A 255 20.35 -46.64 -11.83
CA PRO A 255 19.97 -47.17 -10.51
C PRO A 255 21.09 -47.30 -9.45
N GLY A 256 20.70 -47.53 -8.19
CA GLY A 256 21.54 -48.04 -7.08
C GLY A 256 21.00 -47.63 -5.70
N ASP A 257 20.22 -48.48 -5.03
CA ASP A 257 20.64 -49.35 -3.91
C ASP A 257 21.02 -48.60 -2.61
N ASP A 258 20.12 -48.58 -1.62
CA ASP A 258 20.17 -49.42 -0.42
C ASP A 258 19.33 -48.82 0.73
N GLY A 259 18.61 -49.67 1.45
CA GLY A 259 17.44 -49.30 2.25
C GLY A 259 17.68 -48.47 3.50
N LYS A 260 16.85 -47.43 3.71
CA LYS A 260 16.47 -46.94 5.04
C LYS A 260 14.98 -46.52 5.07
N LYS A 261 14.34 -46.92 6.17
CA LYS A 261 12.90 -46.78 6.51
C LYS A 261 12.41 -45.33 6.36
N PRO A 262 11.11 -45.12 6.05
CA PRO A 262 10.56 -43.78 5.92
C PRO A 262 10.57 -43.09 7.28
N TYR A 263 11.38 -42.05 7.38
CA TYR A 263 11.26 -41.06 8.44
C TYR A 263 10.01 -40.25 8.11
N ASP A 264 9.18 -40.13 9.13
CA ASP A 264 7.90 -39.43 9.15
C ASP A 264 8.09 -37.96 8.73
N ASN A 265 7.74 -37.62 7.48
CA ASN A 265 7.84 -36.27 6.90
C ASN A 265 6.65 -35.38 7.29
N THR A 266 6.06 -35.58 8.48
CA THR A 266 4.85 -34.86 8.92
C THR A 266 5.19 -33.62 9.78
N LEU A 267 6.28 -32.91 9.47
CA LEU A 267 6.67 -31.71 10.24
C LEU A 267 7.20 -30.53 9.39
N GLU A 268 6.73 -30.36 8.14
CA GLU A 268 7.16 -29.24 7.28
C GLU A 268 6.07 -28.21 6.95
N ASN A 269 4.83 -28.34 7.45
CA ASN A 269 3.73 -27.43 7.10
C ASN A 269 3.29 -26.44 8.20
N GLN A 270 4.15 -26.15 9.19
CA GLN A 270 3.88 -25.05 10.12
C GLN A 270 4.54 -23.79 9.59
N THR A 271 3.78 -22.87 8.98
CA THR A 271 4.29 -21.50 8.78
C THR A 271 4.62 -20.90 10.14
N PRO A 272 5.83 -20.37 10.35
CA PRO A 272 6.22 -19.83 11.64
C PRO A 272 5.32 -18.63 11.98
N PRO A 273 4.83 -18.52 13.23
CA PRO A 273 3.97 -17.41 13.66
C PRO A 273 4.62 -16.03 13.43
N GLU A 274 5.94 -16.00 13.31
CA GLU A 274 6.76 -14.84 13.02
C GLU A 274 6.43 -14.20 11.66
N GLN A 275 6.21 -14.98 10.59
CA GLN A 275 5.93 -14.42 9.26
C GLN A 275 4.56 -13.73 9.20
N THR A 276 3.53 -14.33 9.81
CA THR A 276 2.21 -13.71 9.94
C THR A 276 2.29 -12.42 10.75
N LEU A 277 3.09 -12.42 11.81
CA LEU A 277 3.29 -11.24 12.66
C LEU A 277 4.06 -10.13 11.91
N THR A 278 5.09 -10.48 11.13
CA THR A 278 5.77 -9.55 10.22
C THR A 278 4.79 -8.90 9.25
N CYS A 279 3.89 -9.68 8.63
CA CYS A 279 2.86 -9.14 7.74
C CYS A 279 1.96 -8.12 8.48
N PHE A 280 1.51 -8.42 9.70
CA PHE A 280 0.69 -7.49 10.48
C PHE A 280 1.44 -6.20 10.84
N ILE A 281 2.72 -6.30 11.20
CA ILE A 281 3.56 -5.13 11.49
C ILE A 281 3.71 -4.27 10.23
N LEU A 282 4.02 -4.87 9.09
CA LEU A 282 4.16 -4.15 7.83
C LEU A 282 2.84 -3.49 7.38
N MET A 283 1.70 -4.17 7.55
CA MET A 283 0.38 -3.56 7.29
C MET A 283 0.17 -2.30 8.14
N PHE A 284 0.51 -2.35 9.43
CA PHE A 284 0.39 -1.21 10.32
C PHE A 284 1.42 -0.12 10.02
N ASP A 285 2.64 -0.47 9.59
CA ASP A 285 3.70 0.49 9.24
C ASP A 285 3.29 1.31 8.02
N VAL A 286 2.86 0.61 6.97
CA VAL A 286 2.32 1.22 5.75
C VAL A 286 1.10 2.08 6.08
N PHE A 287 0.15 1.56 6.86
CA PHE A 287 -1.04 2.33 7.25
C PHE A 287 -0.67 3.61 8.01
N TYR A 288 0.18 3.51 9.02
CA TYR A 288 0.61 4.64 9.83
C TYR A 288 1.34 5.69 8.98
N LYS A 289 2.21 5.25 8.06
CA LYS A 289 2.88 6.15 7.14
C LYS A 289 1.90 6.84 6.18
N GLN A 290 0.87 6.12 5.71
CA GLN A 290 -0.14 6.69 4.82
C GLN A 290 -1.07 7.70 5.52
N LEU A 291 -1.32 7.57 6.84
CA LEU A 291 -1.99 8.61 7.62
C LEU A 291 -1.22 9.94 7.59
N ASP A 292 0.11 9.88 7.67
CA ASP A 292 1.01 11.04 7.60
C ASP A 292 1.08 11.61 6.16
N VAL A 293 1.29 10.75 5.15
CA VAL A 293 1.39 11.17 3.74
C VAL A 293 0.11 11.84 3.22
N GLN A 294 -1.06 11.38 3.69
CA GLN A 294 -2.36 11.93 3.30
C GLN A 294 -2.86 13.05 4.23
N GLU A 295 -2.06 13.44 5.24
CA GLU A 295 -2.40 14.47 6.22
C GLU A 295 -3.77 14.25 6.91
N ILE A 296 -4.09 13.00 7.24
CA ILE A 296 -5.38 12.68 7.87
C ILE A 296 -5.50 13.35 9.23
N GLU A 297 -6.64 14.00 9.48
CA GLU A 297 -6.85 14.76 10.71
C GLU A 297 -6.72 13.88 11.95
N LYS A 298 -5.79 14.27 12.83
CA LYS A 298 -5.54 13.58 14.10
C LYS A 298 -6.71 13.74 15.07
N HIS A 299 -6.84 12.78 15.99
CA HIS A 299 -7.66 12.90 17.20
C HIS A 299 -9.17 13.04 16.99
N LYS A 300 -9.70 12.61 15.84
CA LYS A 300 -11.16 12.60 15.55
C LYS A 300 -11.92 11.48 16.28
N GLY A 301 -11.21 10.54 16.88
CA GLY A 301 -11.78 9.37 17.53
C GLY A 301 -12.58 8.49 16.57
N VAL A 302 -13.60 7.82 17.09
CA VAL A 302 -14.43 6.86 16.35
C VAL A 302 -15.31 7.53 15.28
N VAL A 303 -15.45 8.86 15.33
CA VAL A 303 -16.17 9.65 14.31
C VAL A 303 -15.32 9.83 13.05
N GLY A 304 -14.00 9.64 13.13
CA GLY A 304 -13.11 9.66 11.97
C GLY A 304 -13.46 8.55 10.99
N PRO A 305 -13.51 8.83 9.67
CA PRO A 305 -14.01 7.86 8.70
C PRO A 305 -13.07 6.65 8.49
N VAL A 306 -11.79 6.79 8.88
CA VAL A 306 -10.77 5.73 8.82
C VAL A 306 -10.72 4.90 10.12
N SER A 307 -11.19 5.46 11.24
CA SER A 307 -11.03 4.85 12.57
C SER A 307 -11.78 3.53 12.71
N ILE A 308 -13.03 3.45 12.24
CA ILE A 308 -13.85 2.23 12.34
C ILE A 308 -13.28 1.08 11.49
N PRO A 309 -12.94 1.29 10.21
CA PRO A 309 -12.26 0.28 9.41
C PRO A 309 -10.97 -0.24 10.05
N PHE A 310 -10.12 0.65 10.58
CA PHE A 310 -8.88 0.27 11.25
C PHE A 310 -9.13 -0.54 12.53
N LEU A 311 -10.04 -0.10 13.40
CA LEU A 311 -10.39 -0.85 14.62
C LEU A 311 -10.95 -2.24 14.31
N THR A 312 -11.69 -2.37 13.19
CA THR A 312 -12.20 -3.66 12.72
C THR A 312 -11.04 -4.57 12.29
N LEU A 313 -10.10 -4.05 11.48
CA LEU A 313 -8.90 -4.76 11.06
C LEU A 313 -8.06 -5.21 12.27
N MET A 314 -7.79 -4.30 13.21
CA MET A 314 -7.07 -4.59 14.45
C MET A 314 -7.76 -5.71 15.26
N LYS A 315 -9.09 -5.65 15.40
CA LYS A 315 -9.86 -6.69 16.09
C LYS A 315 -9.76 -8.04 15.37
N GLU A 316 -9.63 -8.07 14.05
CA GLU A 316 -9.40 -9.31 13.29
C GLU A 316 -8.00 -9.85 13.53
N MET A 317 -6.97 -9.01 13.46
CA MET A 317 -5.58 -9.40 13.76
C MET A 317 -5.42 -9.96 15.18
N LEU A 318 -6.07 -9.36 16.18
CA LEU A 318 -6.04 -9.83 17.58
C LEU A 318 -6.66 -11.22 17.79
N ARG A 319 -7.43 -11.74 16.83
CA ARG A 319 -7.93 -13.13 16.87
C ARG A 319 -6.90 -14.14 16.39
N SER A 320 -5.79 -13.68 15.81
CA SER A 320 -4.75 -14.54 15.28
C SER A 320 -3.99 -15.28 16.38
N PRO A 321 -3.72 -16.58 16.23
CA PRO A 321 -2.91 -17.33 17.19
C PRO A 321 -1.45 -16.86 17.25
N CYS A 322 -0.95 -16.11 16.26
CA CYS A 322 0.43 -15.58 16.28
C CYS A 322 0.66 -14.56 17.42
N LEU A 323 -0.40 -14.00 17.99
CA LEU A 323 -0.35 -13.07 19.13
C LEU A 323 -0.66 -13.75 20.48
N ALA A 324 -0.67 -15.09 20.52
CA ALA A 324 -0.87 -15.83 21.76
C ALA A 324 0.29 -15.59 22.75
N PRO A 325 0.06 -15.73 24.07
CA PRO A 325 1.11 -15.57 25.07
C PRO A 325 2.31 -16.48 24.79
N HIS A 326 3.46 -15.87 24.54
CA HIS A 326 4.71 -16.60 24.28
C HIS A 326 5.48 -16.80 25.60
N THR A 327 6.01 -18.00 25.82
CA THR A 327 6.92 -18.30 26.94
C THR A 327 8.34 -18.44 26.39
N CYS A 328 9.14 -17.40 26.58
CA CYS A 328 10.51 -17.28 26.10
C CYS A 328 11.44 -18.26 26.91
N SER A 329 12.19 -19.15 26.26
CA SER A 329 13.02 -20.23 26.91
C SER A 329 14.32 -19.75 27.57
N GLY A 330 14.48 -18.44 27.81
CA GLY A 330 15.66 -17.88 28.47
C GLY A 330 16.77 -17.36 27.53
N ASP A 331 16.55 -17.34 26.22
CA ASP A 331 17.43 -16.62 25.29
C ASP A 331 17.31 -15.11 25.48
N LYS A 332 18.45 -14.40 25.39
CA LYS A 332 18.51 -12.93 25.54
C LYS A 332 17.77 -12.18 24.43
N TYR A 333 17.58 -12.81 23.27
CA TYR A 333 16.94 -12.22 22.10
C TYR A 333 15.96 -13.24 21.53
N CYS A 334 14.66 -12.96 21.65
CA CYS A 334 13.62 -13.77 21.05
C CYS A 334 12.88 -12.93 20.02
N THR A 335 12.97 -13.34 18.75
CA THR A 335 12.35 -12.68 17.61
C THR A 335 10.84 -12.58 17.76
N THR A 336 10.16 -13.66 18.17
CA THR A 336 8.71 -13.62 18.42
C THR A 336 8.33 -12.60 19.52
N CYS A 337 9.07 -12.55 20.63
CA CYS A 337 8.86 -11.59 21.72
C CYS A 337 9.07 -10.14 21.18
N ASP A 338 10.09 -9.90 20.35
CA ASP A 338 10.42 -8.58 19.74
C ASP A 338 9.38 -8.09 18.71
N LEU A 339 8.98 -8.96 17.78
CA LEU A 339 7.92 -8.69 16.82
C LEU A 339 6.59 -8.38 17.51
N THR A 340 6.27 -9.11 18.59
CA THR A 340 5.02 -8.89 19.35
C THR A 340 5.03 -7.51 20.01
N ILE A 341 6.17 -7.11 20.61
CA ILE A 341 6.35 -5.77 21.18
C ILE A 341 6.17 -4.71 20.09
N THR A 342 6.84 -4.88 18.96
CA THR A 342 6.78 -3.95 17.82
C THR A 342 5.34 -3.77 17.31
N TYR A 343 4.61 -4.88 17.16
CA TYR A 343 3.20 -4.85 16.77
C TYR A 343 2.35 -4.00 17.73
N PHE A 344 2.46 -4.24 19.05
CA PHE A 344 1.68 -3.49 20.02
C PHE A 344 2.11 -2.03 20.15
N GLN A 345 3.40 -1.72 20.05
CA GLN A 345 3.90 -0.35 20.04
C GLN A 345 3.30 0.44 18.87
N LEU A 346 3.40 -0.11 17.66
CA LEU A 346 2.85 0.52 16.47
C LEU A 346 1.32 0.64 16.52
N THR A 347 0.64 -0.36 17.07
CA THR A 347 -0.80 -0.30 17.33
C THR A 347 -1.14 0.89 18.24
N MET A 348 -0.39 1.06 19.33
CA MET A 348 -0.59 2.17 20.27
C MET A 348 -0.31 3.52 19.63
N ASP A 349 0.69 3.64 18.78
CA ASP A 349 1.00 4.87 18.05
C ASP A 349 -0.13 5.25 17.08
N ILE A 350 -0.65 4.28 16.33
CA ILE A 350 -1.81 4.49 15.45
C ILE A 350 -3.06 4.88 16.26
N LEU A 351 -3.32 4.20 17.39
CA LEU A 351 -4.44 4.54 18.26
C LEU A 351 -4.28 5.94 18.86
N ALA A 352 -3.09 6.32 19.30
CA ALA A 352 -2.81 7.66 19.82
C ALA A 352 -2.99 8.74 18.73
N TYR A 353 -2.66 8.43 17.48
CA TYR A 353 -2.89 9.30 16.34
C TYR A 353 -4.39 9.53 16.10
N LEU A 354 -5.19 8.46 16.11
CA LEU A 354 -6.61 8.51 15.75
C LEU A 354 -7.52 8.98 16.90
N LEU A 355 -7.23 8.57 18.14
CA LEU A 355 -8.10 8.80 19.30
C LEU A 355 -8.04 10.24 19.82
N PRO A 356 -9.15 10.77 20.39
CA PRO A 356 -9.16 12.13 20.93
C PRO A 356 -8.17 12.28 22.08
N LEU A 357 -7.45 13.41 22.14
CA LEU A 357 -6.45 13.70 23.19
C LEU A 357 -7.04 13.81 24.60
N LEU A 358 -8.36 13.97 24.71
CA LEU A 358 -9.04 14.13 25.99
C LEU A 358 -9.86 12.89 26.30
N ALA A 359 -9.56 12.28 27.44
CA ALA A 359 -10.49 11.38 28.10
C ALA A 359 -11.83 12.11 28.23
N ILE A 360 -12.92 11.44 27.86
CA ILE A 360 -14.26 11.94 28.10
C ILE A 360 -14.34 12.28 29.59
N GLN A 361 -14.40 13.57 29.95
CA GLN A 361 -14.84 13.95 31.28
C GLN A 361 -16.30 13.52 31.37
N ASN A 362 -16.51 12.33 31.92
CA ASN A 362 -17.83 11.80 32.13
C ASN A 362 -18.45 12.54 33.32
N ASN A 363 -18.87 13.79 33.09
CA ASN A 363 -19.52 14.63 34.09
C ASN A 363 -20.81 13.98 34.64
N ARG A 364 -21.30 12.91 34.01
CA ARG A 364 -22.45 12.13 34.49
C ARG A 364 -22.12 11.16 35.63
N VAL A 365 -20.86 10.84 35.88
CA VAL A 365 -20.46 9.94 36.99
C VAL A 365 -20.19 10.73 38.27
N ALA A 366 -19.77 11.99 38.16
CA ALA A 366 -19.54 12.86 39.32
C ALA A 366 -20.84 13.17 40.10
N ASP A 367 -21.98 13.23 39.42
CA ASP A 367 -23.29 13.48 40.06
C ASP A 367 -23.89 12.25 40.75
N MET A 368 -23.30 11.05 40.59
CA MET A 368 -23.79 9.81 41.21
C MET A 368 -23.00 9.38 42.45
N ILE A 369 -21.95 10.13 42.82
CA ILE A 369 -21.17 9.87 44.04
C ILE A 369 -21.63 10.86 45.10
N PRO A 370 -22.30 10.43 46.19
CA PRO A 370 -22.59 11.31 47.31
C PRO A 370 -21.28 11.84 47.89
N PRO A 371 -21.19 13.13 48.26
CA PRO A 371 -19.98 13.65 48.89
C PRO A 371 -19.74 12.88 50.20
N GLU A 372 -18.53 12.34 50.36
CA GLU A 372 -18.14 11.68 51.61
C GLU A 372 -18.16 12.70 52.76
N PRO A 373 -18.59 12.30 53.97
CA PRO A 373 -18.59 13.18 55.12
C PRO A 373 -17.15 13.49 55.54
N ASP A 374 -16.83 14.77 55.67
CA ASP A 374 -15.53 15.30 56.09
C ASP A 374 -15.01 14.61 57.37
N SER A 375 -14.09 13.68 57.21
CA SER A 375 -13.30 13.10 58.30
C SER A 375 -12.00 13.89 58.45
N SER A 376 -12.10 15.10 58.99
CA SER A 376 -10.93 15.90 59.35
C SER A 376 -11.05 16.53 60.74
N GLN A 377 -11.32 15.70 61.76
CA GLN A 377 -10.92 16.00 63.14
C GLN A 377 -10.47 14.73 63.85
N MET A 378 -9.15 14.49 63.89
CA MET A 378 -8.47 13.99 65.09
C MET A 378 -6.97 14.19 65.01
N SER A 379 -6.42 14.65 66.15
CA SER A 379 -5.01 14.75 66.53
C SER A 379 -4.21 15.97 66.07
N LYS A 380 -4.13 16.98 66.95
CA LYS A 380 -2.94 17.16 67.82
C LYS A 380 -3.18 18.27 68.85
N GLU A 381 -3.34 17.86 70.11
CA GLU A 381 -2.91 18.65 71.28
C GLU A 381 -1.37 18.76 71.22
N ASP A 382 -0.78 19.94 71.37
CA ASP A 382 -0.39 20.45 72.69
C ASP A 382 0.35 21.81 72.60
N SER A 383 0.27 22.55 73.70
CA SER A 383 1.06 23.71 74.15
C SER A 383 0.60 25.15 73.84
N SER A 384 0.27 25.82 74.96
CA SER A 384 0.62 27.21 75.32
C SER A 384 -0.51 28.26 75.36
N LYS A 385 -1.22 28.23 76.50
CA LYS A 385 -1.46 29.30 77.50
C LYS A 385 -1.94 30.71 77.09
N ASP A 386 -2.95 31.12 77.87
CA ASP A 386 -3.33 32.46 78.32
C ASP A 386 -3.98 33.40 77.29
N SER A 387 -5.05 34.15 77.54
CA SER A 387 -6.00 34.30 78.64
C SER A 387 -7.04 35.37 78.22
N VAL A 388 -8.20 35.40 78.90
CA VAL A 388 -9.12 36.56 79.07
C VAL A 388 -10.17 36.85 77.97
N THR A 389 -11.35 36.28 78.18
CA THR A 389 -12.69 36.92 78.27
C THR A 389 -12.87 38.40 77.85
N GLU A 390 -13.89 38.70 77.02
CA GLU A 390 -15.16 39.32 77.49
C GLU A 390 -16.12 39.69 76.33
N LYS A 391 -17.38 39.23 76.49
CA LYS A 391 -18.66 39.94 76.29
C LYS A 391 -19.04 40.60 74.94
N MET A 392 -19.99 39.94 74.29
CA MET A 392 -21.23 40.44 73.64
C MET A 392 -21.92 41.64 74.39
N PRO A 393 -23.01 42.30 73.88
CA PRO A 393 -23.72 42.20 72.58
C PRO A 393 -24.32 43.55 72.04
N GLU A 394 -25.17 43.44 70.98
CA GLU A 394 -26.31 44.33 70.62
C GLU A 394 -25.99 45.72 70.02
N LYS A 395 -26.70 46.33 69.05
CA LYS A 395 -28.13 46.30 68.68
C LYS A 395 -28.38 47.08 67.36
N LYS A 396 -29.31 46.57 66.54
CA LYS A 396 -30.45 47.22 65.86
C LYS A 396 -30.31 48.43 64.88
N ILE A 397 -30.84 48.18 63.67
CA ILE A 397 -31.86 48.93 62.86
C ILE A 397 -31.44 50.28 62.24
N THR A 398 -31.57 50.40 60.90
CA THR A 398 -32.55 51.27 60.15
C THR A 398 -32.14 51.46 58.67
N ASP A 399 -33.02 51.02 57.77
CA ASP A 399 -33.30 51.64 56.44
C ASP A 399 -33.84 53.08 56.61
N PRO A 400 -34.00 53.99 55.60
CA PRO A 400 -34.29 53.69 54.17
C PRO A 400 -33.75 54.71 53.11
N SER A 401 -34.10 54.44 51.84
CA SER A 401 -34.66 55.41 50.86
C SER A 401 -33.81 55.96 49.68
N ALA A 402 -34.16 55.43 48.49
CA ALA A 402 -34.59 56.14 47.25
C ALA A 402 -33.58 56.80 46.28
N GLY A 403 -33.78 56.49 44.98
CA GLY A 403 -33.43 57.37 43.86
C GLY A 403 -33.43 56.76 42.44
N LYS A 404 -34.62 56.72 41.80
CA LYS A 404 -34.96 57.00 40.37
C LYS A 404 -33.97 56.65 39.21
N ASP A 405 -34.36 55.67 38.38
CA ASP A 405 -34.74 55.71 36.93
C ASP A 405 -34.35 56.92 36.01
N PRO A 406 -34.40 56.84 34.64
CA PRO A 406 -34.43 55.69 33.69
C PRO A 406 -33.78 55.94 32.26
N LYS A 407 -33.97 54.98 31.31
CA LYS A 407 -34.03 55.09 29.81
C LYS A 407 -32.70 55.33 29.04
N THR A 408 -32.41 54.77 27.85
CA THR A 408 -33.23 54.51 26.64
C THR A 408 -32.47 53.67 25.59
N ASP A 409 -33.18 52.74 24.95
CA ASP A 409 -33.28 52.35 23.53
C ASP A 409 -32.10 52.20 22.53
N ASN A 410 -32.15 51.03 21.84
CA ASN A 410 -31.96 50.73 20.40
C ASN A 410 -30.56 50.99 19.75
N ILE A 411 -30.03 50.18 18.83
CA ILE A 411 -30.56 49.85 17.49
C ILE A 411 -29.80 48.63 16.90
N GLN A 412 -30.55 47.72 16.26
CA GLN A 412 -30.14 46.74 15.24
C GLN A 412 -29.63 47.41 13.96
N VAL A 413 -28.54 46.93 13.33
CA VAL A 413 -28.42 46.96 11.85
C VAL A 413 -27.65 45.73 11.34
N SER A 414 -28.37 44.92 10.59
CA SER A 414 -27.94 43.97 9.56
C SER A 414 -27.57 44.69 8.26
N VAL A 415 -26.50 44.30 7.55
CA VAL A 415 -26.38 44.51 6.09
C VAL A 415 -25.56 43.39 5.43
N SER A 416 -26.15 42.81 4.38
CA SER A 416 -25.60 41.83 3.44
C SER A 416 -24.74 42.50 2.32
N MET A 417 -23.85 41.69 1.70
CA MET A 417 -23.20 41.69 0.36
C MET A 417 -23.61 42.75 -0.72
N PRO A 418 -22.86 43.01 -1.84
CA PRO A 418 -21.94 42.10 -2.59
C PRO A 418 -20.70 42.73 -3.29
N GLN A 419 -19.70 41.90 -3.66
CA GLN A 419 -19.28 41.57 -5.04
C GLN A 419 -18.18 40.52 -5.01
#